data_AF-A0A9D6LY26-F1
#
_entry.id   AF-A0A9D6LY26-F1
#
_cell.length_a   1.000
_cell.length_b   1.000
_cell.length_c   1.000
_cell.angle_alpha   90.00
_cell.angle_beta   90.00
_cell.angle_gamma   90.00
#
_symmetry.space_group_name_H-M   'P 1'
#
loop_
_entity.id
_entity.type
_entity.pdbx_description
1 polymer ?
#
loop_
_entity_poly.entity_id
_entity_poly.type
_entity_poly.pdbx_seq_one_letter_code
_entity_poly.pdbx_strand_id
1 'polypeptide(L)' 'MSNIEKAPDFIREIVAEETASNKWDGRVVTRFPPEPNGYLHIGHAKAICLDFGVAKEFGGHCNLRFDDTNPTKEETEYV' A
#
# COMPACT_ATOMS: atom_id res chain seq x y z
N MET A 1 20.11 21.86 -4.46
CA MET A 1 18.70 21.42 -4.55
C MET A 1 18.21 21.29 -3.13
N SER A 2 17.34 22.19 -2.67
CA SER A 2 16.74 22.08 -1.34
C SER A 2 15.87 20.84 -1.30
N ASN A 3 16.18 19.89 -0.41
CA ASN A 3 15.24 18.84 -0.03
C ASN A 3 14.07 19.55 0.65
N ILE A 4 13.00 19.77 -0.10
CA ILE A 4 11.72 20.14 0.49
C ILE A 4 11.25 18.87 1.22
N GLU A 5 11.52 18.78 2.52
CA GLU A 5 10.88 17.78 3.37
C GLU A 5 9.37 18.03 3.27
N LYS A 6 8.72 17.19 2.49
CA LYS A 6 7.27 17.19 2.37
C LYS A 6 6.74 16.75 3.74
N ALA A 7 5.85 17.54 4.33
CA ALA A 7 5.14 17.10 5.53
C ALA A 7 4.55 15.70 5.27
N PRO A 8 4.73 14.73 6.18
CA PRO A 8 4.15 13.41 6.02
C PRO A 8 2.63 13.55 5.86
N ASP A 9 2.02 12.74 5.00
CA ASP A 9 0.56 12.67 4.98
C ASP A 9 0.03 12.00 6.27
N PHE A 10 -1.26 12.17 6.53
CA PHE A 10 -1.91 11.68 7.75
C PHE A 10 -1.76 10.16 7.96
N ILE A 11 -1.54 9.35 6.91
CA ILE A 11 -1.35 7.90 7.04
C ILE A 11 0.02 7.63 7.67
N ARG A 12 1.06 8.33 7.21
CA ARG A 12 2.41 8.23 7.78
C ARG A 12 2.46 8.72 9.22
N GLU A 13 1.70 9.77 9.56
CA GLU A 13 1.57 10.25 10.94
C GLU A 13 0.98 9.17 11.86
N ILE A 14 -0.12 8.54 11.44
CA ILE A 14 -0.75 7.44 12.20
C ILE A 14 0.21 6.25 12.35
N VAL A 15 0.85 5.82 11.26
CA VAL A 15 1.78 4.67 11.31
C VAL A 15 2.98 4.97 12.21
N ALA A 16 3.51 6.19 12.18
CA ALA A 16 4.60 6.60 13.05
C ALA A 16 4.20 6.57 14.53
N GLU A 17 3.02 7.06 14.88
CA GLU A 17 2.49 7.03 16.25
C GLU A 17 2.24 5.60 16.73
N GLU A 18 1.62 4.75 15.91
CA GLU A 18 1.34 3.36 16.25
C GLU A 18 2.61 2.51 16.38
N THR A 19 3.64 2.80 15.57
CA THR A 19 4.95 2.14 15.65
C THR A 19 5.69 2.60 16.91
N ALA A 20 5.67 3.89 17.23
CA ALA A 20 6.32 4.45 18.43
C ALA A 20 5.67 3.95 19.74
N SER A 21 4.35 3.72 19.73
CA SER A 21 3.62 3.13 20.85
C SER A 21 3.73 1.60 20.92
N ASN A 22 4.46 0.97 19.99
CA ASN A 22 4.66 -0.47 19.91
C ASN A 22 3.34 -1.28 19.82
N LYS A 23 2.29 -0.70 19.23
CA LYS A 23 0.92 -1.26 19.24
C LYS A 23 0.84 -2.66 18.60
N TRP A 24 1.62 -2.91 17.56
CA TRP A 24 1.66 -4.17 16.81
C TRP A 24 3.02 -4.86 16.88
N ASP A 25 3.70 -4.75 18.02
CA ASP A 25 5.13 -5.10 18.16
C ASP A 25 6.00 -4.31 17.16
N GLY A 26 5.58 -3.08 16.85
CA GLY A 26 6.21 -2.21 15.85
C GLY A 26 6.07 -2.68 14.40
N ARG A 27 5.25 -3.70 14.11
CA ARG A 27 5.09 -4.25 12.76
C ARG A 27 4.13 -3.43 11.92
N VAL A 28 4.54 -3.15 10.68
CA VAL A 28 3.70 -2.53 9.64
C VAL A 28 3.45 -3.55 8.53
N VAL A 29 2.16 -3.78 8.20
CA VAL A 29 1.76 -4.61 7.07
C VAL A 29 0.69 -3.88 6.27
N THR A 30 0.97 -3.59 5.00
CA THR A 30 0.03 -2.98 4.05
C THR A 30 -0.37 -3.98 2.97
N ARG A 31 -1.31 -3.60 2.10
CA ARG A 31 -1.68 -4.39 0.93
C ARG A 31 -2.17 -3.51 -0.21
N PHE A 32 -1.78 -3.83 -1.43
CA PHE A 32 -2.39 -3.32 -2.65
C PHE A 32 -3.30 -4.41 -3.25
N PRO A 33 -4.63 -4.27 -3.19
CA PRO A 33 -5.54 -5.34 -3.58
C PRO A 33 -6.37 -5.03 -4.84
N PRO A 34 -5.79 -5.09 -6.06
CA PRO A 34 -6.55 -4.89 -7.28
C PRO A 34 -7.47 -6.09 -7.55
N GLU A 35 -8.64 -5.84 -8.12
CA GLU A 35 -9.45 -6.88 -8.75
C GLU A 35 -8.79 -7.28 -10.08
N PRO A 36 -8.61 -8.57 -10.39
CA PRO A 36 -8.00 -9.02 -11.65
C PRO A 36 -9.02 -9.02 -12.80
N ASN A 37 -9.64 -7.86 -13.07
CA ASN A 37 -10.67 -7.69 -14.10
C ASN A 37 -10.37 -6.57 -15.12
N GLY A 38 -9.13 -6.07 -15.12
CA GLY A 38 -8.66 -5.10 -16.10
C GLY A 38 -7.23 -4.63 -15.85
N TYR A 39 -6.65 -3.97 -16.85
CA TYR A 39 -5.28 -3.42 -16.74
C TYR A 39 -5.22 -2.23 -15.80
N LEU A 40 -4.14 -2.17 -15.02
CA LEU A 40 -3.85 -1.04 -14.16
C LEU A 40 -3.59 0.22 -15.00
N HIS A 41 -4.32 1.29 -14.71
CA HIS A 41 -4.04 2.65 -15.22
C HIS A 41 -3.31 3.53 -14.19
N ILE A 42 -2.92 4.75 -14.61
CA ILE A 42 -2.16 5.72 -13.79
C ILE A 42 -2.76 6.03 -12.41
N GLY A 43 -4.09 5.96 -12.26
CA GLY A 43 -4.74 6.11 -10.95
C GLY A 43 -4.27 5.12 -9.88
N HIS A 44 -3.94 3.87 -10.28
CA HIS A 44 -3.44 2.84 -9.37
C HIS A 44 -2.04 3.14 -8.85
N ALA A 45 -1.24 3.92 -9.59
CA ALA A 45 0.11 4.28 -9.16
C ALA A 45 0.11 5.00 -7.82
N LYS A 46 -0.93 5.80 -7.51
CA LYS A 46 -1.07 6.46 -6.21
C LYS A 46 -1.21 5.44 -5.07
N ALA A 47 -2.07 4.43 -5.24
CA ALA A 47 -2.28 3.38 -4.24
C ALA A 47 -1.03 2.51 -4.10
N ILE A 48 -0.41 2.10 -5.21
CA ILE A 48 0.83 1.31 -5.20
C ILE A 48 1.95 2.06 -4.47
N CYS A 49 2.22 3.32 -4.83
CA CYS A 49 3.25 4.12 -4.18
C CYS A 49 2.97 4.35 -2.69
N LEU A 50 1.70 4.45 -2.30
CA LEU A 50 1.31 4.59 -0.91
C LEU A 50 1.51 3.28 -0.14
N ASP A 51 0.89 2.18 -0.58
CA ASP A 51 0.89 0.91 0.14
C ASP A 51 2.30 0.33 0.26
N PHE A 52 3.04 0.25 -0.85
CA PHE A 52 4.42 -0.23 -0.85
C PHE A 52 5.39 0.78 -0.23
N GLY A 53 5.15 2.08 -0.42
CA GLY A 53 5.99 3.14 0.12
C GLY A 53 5.96 3.17 1.64
N VAL A 54 4.76 3.14 2.25
CA VAL A 54 4.59 3.12 3.71
C VAL A 54 5.22 1.85 4.29
N ALA A 55 4.96 0.67 3.73
CA ALA A 55 5.63 -0.55 4.21
C ALA A 55 7.15 -0.42 4.16
N LYS A 56 7.72 0.08 3.05
CA LYS A 56 9.17 0.25 2.90
C LYS A 56 9.76 1.25 3.90
N GLU A 57 9.10 2.39 4.10
CA GLU A 57 9.57 3.47 4.99
C GLU A 57 9.65 3.03 6.44
N PHE A 58 8.72 2.17 6.89
CA PHE A 58 8.66 1.68 8.26
C PHE A 58 9.23 0.25 8.43
N GLY A 59 9.96 -0.28 7.43
CA GLY A 59 10.56 -1.63 7.49
C GLY A 59 9.54 -2.77 7.56
N GLY A 60 8.32 -2.51 7.13
CA GLY A 60 7.20 -3.45 7.07
C GLY A 60 7.13 -4.27 5.79
N HIS A 61 5.99 -4.95 5.59
CA HIS A 61 5.71 -5.77 4.41
C HIS A 61 4.47 -5.26 3.68
N CYS A 62 4.46 -5.32 2.35
CA CYS A 62 3.26 -5.04 1.56
C CYS A 62 2.87 -6.29 0.78
N ASN A 63 1.62 -6.72 0.92
CA ASN A 63 1.08 -7.83 0.14
C ASN A 63 0.47 -7.31 -1.16
N LEU A 64 0.87 -7.88 -2.30
CA LEU A 64 0.06 -7.85 -3.52
C LEU A 64 -0.99 -8.94 -3.41
N ARG A 65 -2.27 -8.58 -3.41
CA ARG A 65 -3.37 -9.54 -3.27
C ARG A 65 -4.39 -9.30 -4.37
N PHE A 66 -4.57 -10.24 -5.28
CA PHE A 66 -5.71 -10.16 -6.19
C PHE A 66 -7.00 -10.37 -5.38
N ASP A 67 -7.94 -9.43 -5.49
CA ASP A 67 -9.26 -9.55 -4.88
C ASP A 67 -10.19 -10.27 -5.86
N ASP A 68 -9.99 -11.58 -5.97
CA ASP A 68 -10.54 -12.48 -6.98
C ASP A 68 -11.84 -13.19 -6.53
N THR A 69 -12.77 -12.40 -5.98
CA THR A 69 -14.03 -12.93 -5.42
C THR A 69 -15.20 -12.98 -6.41
N ASN A 70 -15.01 -12.46 -7.62
CA ASN A 70 -16.01 -12.36 -8.68
C ASN A 70 -15.67 -13.25 -9.90
N PRO A 71 -16.18 -14.49 -9.93
CA PRO A 71 -15.82 -15.48 -10.94
C PRO A 71 -16.29 -15.15 -12.37
N THR A 72 -17.05 -14.07 -12.58
CA THR A 72 -17.61 -13.68 -13.90
C THR A 72 -16.89 -12.53 -14.56
N LYS A 73 -15.99 -11.85 -13.85
CA LYS A 73 -15.27 -10.68 -14.36
C LYS A 73 -13.75 -10.85 -14.31
N GLU A 74 -13.28 -11.92 -13.72
CA GLU A 74 -11.87 -12.13 -13.40
C GLU A 74 -11.23 -13.06 -14.41
N GLU A 75 -10.06 -12.67 -14.89
CA GLU A 75 -9.32 -13.41 -15.90
C GLU A 75 -7.86 -13.51 -15.47
N THR A 76 -7.24 -14.66 -15.74
CA THR A 76 -5.82 -14.90 -15.41
C THR A 76 -4.88 -13.92 -16.13
N GLU A 77 -5.30 -13.31 -17.24
CA GLU A 77 -4.50 -12.30 -17.94
C GLU A 77 -4.27 -11.01 -17.13
N TYR A 78 -5.10 -10.73 -16.12
CA TYR A 78 -5.02 -9.53 -15.29
C TYR A 78 -4.32 -9.77 -13.94
N VAL A 79 -3.73 -10.96 -13.76
CA VAL A 79 -2.94 -11.40 -12.59
C VAL A 79 -1.45 -11.18 -12.83
#